data_AF-A0A9D4ADP0-F1
#
_entry.id   AF-A0A9D4ADP0-F1
#
_cell.length_a   1.000
_cell.length_b   1.000
_cell.length_c   1.000
_cell.angle_alpha   90.00
_cell.angle_beta   90.00
_cell.angle_gamma   90.00
#
_symmetry.space_group_name_H-M   'P 1'
#
loop_
_entity.id
_entity.type
_entity.pdbx_description
1 polymer ?
#
loop_
_entity_poly.entity_id
_entity_poly.type
_entity_poly.pdbx_seq_one_letter_code
_entity_poly.pdbx_strand_id
1 'polypeptide(L)'
;MVYKIIAKILVERMSVILGGCINEAQGAFILRRHISDNVLIAYKVLHSLKMKKKNRKGNFALKLDISKAYDRAKWDILAGMMIQLGFHIDWVVLIIRCVCSVSYIVGLNENTSE
;
A
#
# COMPACT_ATOMS: atom_id res chain seq x y z
N MET A 1 -9.61 10.16 19.07
CA MET A 1 -8.17 10.33 19.41
C MET A 1 -7.50 9.00 19.71
N VAL A 2 -8.06 8.16 20.61
CA VAL A 2 -7.53 6.84 20.99
C VAL A 2 -7.29 5.91 19.79
N TYR A 3 -8.24 5.78 18.85
CA TYR A 3 -8.07 4.96 17.64
C TYR A 3 -6.81 5.31 16.83
N LYS A 4 -6.53 6.61 16.62
CA LYS A 4 -5.36 7.06 15.85
C LYS A 4 -4.04 6.67 16.53
N ILE A 5 -4.03 6.65 17.86
CA ILE A 5 -2.86 6.22 18.66
C ILE A 5 -2.65 4.72 18.48
N ILE A 6 -3.70 3.92 18.64
CA ILE A 6 -3.64 2.46 18.45
C ILE A 6 -3.19 2.12 17.03
N ALA A 7 -3.82 2.72 16.01
CA ALA A 7 -3.47 2.51 14.61
C ALA A 7 -2.00 2.87 14.35
N LYS A 8 -1.50 3.97 14.91
CA LYS A 8 -0.09 4.36 14.77
C LYS A 8 0.86 3.32 15.37
N ILE A 9 0.56 2.81 16.57
CA ILE A 9 1.37 1.76 17.22
C ILE A 9 1.39 0.48 16.37
N LEU A 10 0.25 0.09 15.79
CA LEU A 10 0.17 -1.08 14.91
C LEU A 10 1.00 -0.92 13.64
N VAL A 11 0.90 0.25 12.99
CA VAL A 11 1.68 0.57 11.79
C VAL A 11 3.18 0.56 12.09
N GLU A 12 3.61 1.14 13.21
CA GLU A 12 5.01 1.18 13.59
C GLU A 12 5.61 -0.22 13.82
N ARG A 13 4.85 -1.11 14.48
CA ARG A 13 5.23 -2.53 14.63
C ARG A 13 5.26 -3.25 13.28
N MET A 14 4.27 -3.04 12.43
CA MET A 14 4.18 -3.69 11.11
C MET A 14 5.27 -3.21 10.14
N SER A 15 5.71 -1.97 10.26
CA SER A 15 6.74 -1.37 9.40
C SER A 15 8.07 -2.14 9.45
N VAL A 16 8.43 -2.68 10.62
CA VAL A 16 9.70 -3.42 10.82
C VAL A 16 9.73 -4.73 10.03
N ILE A 17 8.59 -5.42 9.95
CA ILE A 17 8.46 -6.71 9.27
C ILE A 17 8.09 -6.56 7.79
N LEU A 18 7.53 -5.40 7.41
CA LEU A 18 7.01 -5.17 6.07
C LEU A 18 8.06 -5.41 4.99
N GLY A 19 9.32 -5.05 5.26
CA GLY A 19 10.45 -5.25 4.34
C GLY A 19 10.71 -6.71 3.94
N GLY A 20 10.33 -7.68 4.78
CA GLY A 20 10.42 -9.12 4.46
C GLY A 20 9.19 -9.67 3.73
N CYS A 21 8.05 -8.96 3.78
CA CYS A 21 6.81 -9.39 3.14
C CYS A 21 6.67 -8.87 1.69
N ILE A 22 7.48 -7.90 1.30
CA ILE A 22 7.32 -7.16 0.05
C ILE A 22 8.58 -7.23 -0.82
N ASN A 23 8.40 -7.12 -2.12
CA ASN A 23 9.52 -7.10 -3.05
C ASN A 23 10.31 -5.79 -2.91
N GLU A 24 11.63 -5.83 -3.12
CA GLU A 24 12.50 -4.64 -3.15
C GLU A 24 12.04 -3.59 -4.17
N ALA A 25 11.40 -4.01 -5.26
CA ALA A 25 10.86 -3.13 -6.29
C ALA A 25 9.62 -2.32 -5.83
N GLN A 26 9.02 -2.63 -4.69
CA GLN A 26 7.93 -1.83 -4.12
C GLN A 26 8.53 -0.67 -3.31
N GLY A 27 8.59 0.55 -3.82
CA GLY A 27 9.21 1.66 -3.06
C GLY A 27 8.27 2.59 -2.32
N ALA A 28 6.95 2.50 -2.49
CA ALA A 28 6.01 3.43 -1.87
C ALA A 28 5.58 2.96 -0.46
N PHE A 29 5.41 3.91 0.47
CA PHE A 29 4.88 3.70 1.82
C PHE A 29 5.67 2.71 2.69
N ILE A 30 6.98 2.58 2.46
CA ILE A 30 7.86 1.68 3.20
C ILE A 30 8.98 2.51 3.83
N LEU A 31 9.24 2.24 5.11
CA LEU A 31 10.30 2.90 5.83
C LEU A 31 11.64 2.69 5.11
N ARG A 32 12.42 3.77 4.95
CA ARG A 32 13.72 3.78 4.25
C ARG A 32 13.70 3.53 2.74
N ARG A 33 12.54 3.53 2.07
CA ARG A 33 12.48 3.54 0.59
C ARG A 33 12.04 4.92 0.10
N HIS A 34 12.82 5.52 -0.80
CA HIS A 34 12.54 6.88 -1.28
C HIS A 34 11.84 6.84 -2.64
N ILE A 35 10.99 7.83 -2.92
CA ILE A 35 10.27 7.91 -4.20
C ILE A 35 11.24 7.99 -5.40
N SER A 36 12.42 8.57 -5.19
CA SER A 36 13.48 8.66 -6.20
C SER A 36 14.00 7.30 -6.66
N ASP A 37 13.99 6.29 -5.78
CA ASP A 37 14.44 4.94 -6.12
C ASP A 37 13.52 4.31 -7.16
N ASN A 38 12.21 4.50 -7.00
CA ASN A 38 11.21 4.03 -7.97
C ASN A 38 11.37 4.73 -9.33
N VAL A 39 11.65 6.03 -9.35
CA VAL A 39 11.89 6.78 -10.59
C VAL A 39 13.13 6.24 -11.30
N LEU A 40 14.20 5.95 -10.56
CA LEU A 40 15.42 5.38 -11.12
C LEU A 40 15.20 3.98 -11.69
N ILE A 41 14.47 3.11 -10.97
CA ILE A 41 14.11 1.77 -11.44
C ILE A 41 13.28 1.87 -12.73
N ALA A 42 12.25 2.72 -12.76
CA ALA A 42 11.42 2.93 -13.95
C ALA A 42 12.25 3.44 -15.14
N TYR A 43 13.17 4.38 -14.91
CA TYR A 43 14.09 4.87 -15.93
C TYR A 43 14.97 3.76 -16.49
N LYS A 44 15.57 2.93 -15.62
CA LYS A 44 16.37 1.76 -16.03
C LYS A 44 15.57 0.78 -16.88
N VAL A 45 14.33 0.48 -16.47
CA VAL A 45 13.42 -0.40 -17.23
C VAL A 45 13.14 0.19 -18.61
N LEU A 46 12.68 1.45 -18.69
CA LEU A 46 12.39 2.12 -19.97
C LEU A 46 13.63 2.22 -20.87
N HIS A 47 14.78 2.54 -20.31
CA HIS A 47 16.04 2.59 -21.04
C HIS A 47 16.40 1.21 -21.61
N SER A 48 16.28 0.14 -20.82
CA SER A 48 16.54 -1.23 -21.28
C SER A 48 15.60 -1.65 -22.41
N LEU A 49 14.33 -1.23 -22.37
CA LEU A 49 13.35 -1.47 -23.42
C LEU A 49 13.73 -0.73 -24.71
N LYS A 50 14.16 0.53 -24.60
CA LYS A 50 14.67 1.31 -25.75
C LYS A 50 15.90 0.68 -26.39
N MET A 51 16.85 0.18 -25.59
CA MET A 51 18.09 -0.44 -26.10
C MET A 51 17.84 -1.80 -26.75
N LYS A 52 16.87 -2.58 -26.24
CA LYS A 52 16.53 -3.91 -26.78
C LYS A 52 15.63 -3.89 -28.01
N LYS A 53 15.21 -2.71 -28.50
CA LYS A 53 14.38 -2.55 -29.72
C LYS A 53 15.03 -3.12 -30.99
N LYS A 54 16.34 -3.41 -30.97
CA LYS A 54 17.10 -4.04 -32.07
C LYS A 54 16.96 -5.57 -32.14
N ASN A 55 16.42 -6.23 -31.10
CA ASN A 55 16.22 -7.69 -31.08
C ASN A 55 14.80 -8.06 -31.52
N ARG A 56 14.65 -9.17 -32.27
CA ARG A 56 13.38 -9.65 -32.85
C ARG A 56 12.28 -10.04 -31.83
N LYS A 57 12.55 -9.97 -30.52
CA LYS A 57 11.56 -10.16 -29.46
C LYS A 57 11.07 -8.79 -28.97
N GLY A 58 9.82 -8.45 -29.27
CA GLY A 58 9.20 -7.21 -28.81
C GLY A 58 9.09 -7.19 -27.29
N ASN A 59 9.54 -6.10 -26.66
CA ASN A 59 9.34 -5.85 -25.24
C ASN A 59 8.31 -4.71 -25.08
N PHE A 60 7.45 -4.79 -24.07
CA PHE A 60 6.47 -3.75 -23.76
C PHE A 60 6.51 -3.39 -22.27
N ALA A 61 6.05 -2.19 -21.94
CA ALA A 61 5.83 -1.74 -20.58
C ALA A 61 4.32 -1.65 -20.33
N LEU A 62 3.85 -2.18 -19.20
CA LEU A 62 2.47 -2.11 -18.78
C LEU A 62 2.37 -1.21 -17.54
N LYS A 63 1.58 -0.14 -17.63
CA LYS A 63 1.25 0.71 -16.49
C LYS A 63 -0.12 0.28 -15.96
N LEU A 64 -0.16 -0.21 -14.73
CA LEU A 64 -1.38 -0.54 -14.02
C LEU A 64 -1.63 0.54 -12.96
N ASP A 65 -2.83 1.11 -12.95
CA ASP A 65 -3.29 2.09 -11.97
C ASP A 65 -4.59 1.60 -11.33
N ILE A 66 -4.67 1.64 -10.00
CA ILE A 66 -5.84 1.16 -9.26
C ILE A 66 -6.64 2.37 -8.80
N SER A 67 -7.77 2.62 -9.45
CA SER A 67 -8.67 3.70 -9.06
C SER A 67 -9.30 3.42 -7.69
N LYS A 68 -9.19 4.39 -6.77
CA LYS A 68 -9.77 4.30 -5.42
C LYS A 68 -9.36 3.01 -4.69
N ALA A 69 -8.05 2.73 -4.67
CA ALA A 69 -7.51 1.48 -4.12
C ALA A 69 -7.99 1.17 -2.70
N TYR A 70 -8.12 2.19 -1.84
CA TYR A 70 -8.60 2.02 -0.47
C TYR A 70 -10.11 1.73 -0.38
N ASP A 71 -10.91 2.30 -1.27
CA ASP A 71 -12.37 2.08 -1.30
C ASP A 71 -12.72 0.71 -1.89
N ARG A 72 -11.87 0.17 -2.76
CA ARG A 72 -12.09 -1.11 -3.48
C ARG A 72 -11.42 -2.31 -2.81
N ALA A 73 -10.58 -2.09 -1.80
CA ALA A 73 -9.92 -3.18 -1.08
C ALA A 73 -10.96 -4.02 -0.32
N LYS A 74 -10.94 -5.35 -0.54
CA LYS A 74 -11.76 -6.27 0.25
C LYS A 74 -10.98 -6.73 1.48
N TRP A 75 -11.54 -6.49 2.66
CA TRP A 75 -10.90 -6.84 3.93
C TRP A 75 -10.72 -8.35 4.11
N ASP A 76 -11.57 -9.17 3.50
CA ASP A 76 -11.43 -10.63 3.50
C ASP A 76 -10.16 -11.08 2.76
N ILE A 77 -9.82 -10.39 1.65
CA ILE A 77 -8.58 -10.65 0.90
C ILE A 77 -7.37 -10.24 1.74
N LEU A 78 -7.45 -9.10 2.44
CA LEU A 78 -6.40 -8.66 3.36
C LEU A 78 -6.16 -9.70 4.48
N ALA A 79 -7.23 -10.16 5.12
CA ALA A 79 -7.16 -11.17 6.18
C ALA A 79 -6.53 -12.48 5.67
N GLY A 80 -7.00 -12.98 4.52
CA GLY A 80 -6.48 -14.19 3.90
C GLY A 80 -5.00 -14.05 3.52
N MET A 81 -4.59 -12.91 2.98
CA MET A 81 -3.19 -12.63 2.65
C MET A 81 -2.31 -12.60 3.90
N MET A 82 -2.75 -11.98 4.99
CA MET A 82 -1.99 -11.97 6.24
C MET A 82 -1.83 -13.37 6.84
N ILE A 83 -2.87 -14.21 6.78
CA ILE A 83 -2.78 -15.60 7.23
C ILE A 83 -1.77 -16.38 6.36
N GLN A 84 -1.82 -16.22 5.03
CA GLN A 84 -0.87 -16.83 4.09
C GLN A 84 0.57 -16.39 4.31
N LEU A 85 0.79 -15.13 4.72
CA LEU A 85 2.10 -14.60 5.10
C LEU A 85 2.59 -15.09 6.48
N GLY A 86 1.79 -15.88 7.20
CA GLY A 86 2.18 -16.49 8.48
C GLY A 86 1.92 -15.61 9.71
N PHE A 87 1.08 -14.58 9.60
CA PHE A 87 0.73 -13.75 10.75
C PHE A 87 -0.13 -14.50 11.77
N HIS A 88 0.13 -14.26 13.06
CA HIS A 88 -0.68 -14.81 14.13
C HIS A 88 -2.14 -14.32 14.05
N ILE A 89 -3.10 -15.20 14.32
CA ILE A 89 -4.53 -14.91 14.15
C ILE A 89 -4.98 -13.67 14.94
N ASP A 90 -4.51 -13.50 16.17
CA ASP A 90 -4.85 -12.33 16.99
C ASP A 90 -4.35 -11.02 16.38
N TRP A 91 -3.20 -11.05 15.71
CA TRP A 91 -2.69 -9.89 14.98
C TRP A 91 -3.56 -9.55 13.78
N VAL A 92 -3.98 -10.57 13.02
CA VAL A 92 -4.91 -10.39 11.90
C VAL A 92 -6.24 -9.81 12.39
N VAL A 93 -6.80 -10.33 13.48
CA VAL A 93 -8.04 -9.81 14.09
C VAL A 93 -7.89 -8.35 14.51
N LEU A 94 -6.76 -7.98 15.10
CA LEU A 94 -6.50 -6.61 15.53
C LEU A 94 -6.43 -5.63 14.35
N ILE A 95 -5.75 -6.02 13.27
CA ILE A 95 -5.65 -5.23 12.03
C ILE A 95 -7.03 -5.11 11.36
N ILE A 96 -7.78 -6.21 11.25
CA ILE A 96 -9.12 -6.21 10.63
C ILE A 96 -10.09 -5.33 11.41
N ARG A 97 -10.07 -5.39 12.75
CA ARG A 97 -10.87 -4.46 13.58
C ARG A 97 -10.47 -3.01 13.33
N CYS A 98 -9.18 -2.73 13.16
CA CYS A 98 -8.70 -1.38 12.89
C CYS A 98 -9.25 -0.85 11.56
N VAL A 99 -9.14 -1.62 10.47
CA VAL A 99 -9.54 -1.15 9.13
C VAL A 99 -11.06 -1.14 8.91
N CYS A 100 -11.81 -2.05 9.55
CA CYS A 100 -13.27 -2.10 9.43
C CYS A 100 -13.99 -1.06 10.30
N SER A 101 -13.36 -0.55 11.38
CA SER A 101 -14.01 0.38 12.32
C SER A 101 -13.91 1.86 11.90
N VAL A 102 -13.45 2.17 10.70
CA VAL A 102 -13.29 3.56 10.26
C VAL A 102 -14.65 4.14 9.88
N SER A 103 -15.23 4.94 10.77
CA SER A 103 -16.39 5.78 10.49
C SER A 103 -15.94 7.21 10.17
N TYR A 104 -16.34 7.74 9.01
CA TYR A 104 -16.13 9.14 8.66
C TYR A 104 -17.32 9.96 9.14
N ILE A 105 -17.09 10.93 10.04
CA ILE A 105 -18.07 11.97 10.37
C ILE A 105 -17.69 13.20 9.55
N VAL A 106 -18.53 13.55 8.57
CA VAL A 106 -18.41 14.81 7.84
C VAL A 106 -19.20 15.86 8.62
N GLY A 107 -18.50 16.79 9.27
CA GLY A 107 -19.13 17.98 9.85
C GLY A 107 -19.44 18.97 8.74
N LEU A 108 -20.71 19.06 8.34
CA LEU A 108 -21.22 20.19 7.57
C LEU A 108 -21.54 21.30 8.57
N ASN A 109 -20.66 22.30 8.66
CA ASN A 109 -20.99 23.56 9.30
C ASN A 109 -21.88 24.35 8.33
N GLU A 110 -23.19 24.17 8.43
CA GLU A 110 -24.14 25.15 7.91
C GLU A 110 -24.26 26.26 8.96
N ASN A 111 -23.42 27.28 8.81
CA ASN A 111 -23.60 28.52 9.53
C ASN A 111 -24.77 29.25 8.87
N THR A 112 -26.00 28.94 9.28
CA THR A 112 -27.15 29.79 8.95
C THR A 112 -27.01 31.07 9.75
N SER A 113 -26.72 32.15 9.03
CA SER A 113 -26.81 33.52 9.49
C SER A 113 -28.24 33.87 9.89
N GLU A 114 -28.41 34.40 11.10
CA GLU A 114 -29.43 35.39 11.47
C GLU A 114 -28.76 36.54 12.24
#